data_AF-A0AAE1X1C1-F1
#
_entry.id   AF-A0AAE1X1C1-F1
#
_cell.length_a   1.000
_cell.length_b   1.000
_cell.length_c   1.000
_cell.angle_alpha   90.00
_cell.angle_beta   90.00
_cell.angle_gamma   90.00
#
_symmetry.space_group_name_H-M   'P 1'
#
loop_
_entity.id
_entity.type
_entity.pdbx_description
1 polymer ?
#
loop_
_entity_poly.entity_id
_entity_poly.type
_entity_poly.pdbx_seq_one_letter_code
_entity_poly.pdbx_strand_id
1 'polypeptide(L)'
;MVLMNTDVLEGWLRENEEKLGSNEVNCVDVDEAFEPCDVLSKQMMDCTASDLAVEDAIYALDKAAQEGAIPFDQYLRNVRLLSREQFFHRATASKVRAVQMQAQVASMASRASTQYAF
;
A
#
# COMPACT_ATOMS: atom_id res chain seq x y z
N MET A 1 21.11 31.15 -18.45
CA MET A 1 21.41 29.86 -19.10
C MET A 1 21.31 28.81 -17.99
N VAL A 2 20.30 27.94 -18.04
CA VAL A 2 20.09 26.96 -16.98
C VAL A 2 21.03 25.79 -17.26
N LEU A 3 22.04 25.62 -16.40
CA LEU A 3 22.89 24.44 -16.41
C LEU A 3 22.04 23.29 -15.88
N MET A 4 21.76 22.30 -16.72
CA MET A 4 21.07 21.09 -16.32
C MET A 4 22.08 19.94 -16.33
N ASN A 5 21.99 19.08 -15.32
CA ASN A 5 22.79 17.86 -15.20
C ASN A 5 22.30 16.77 -16.16
N THR A 6 22.08 17.14 -17.43
CA THR A 6 21.53 16.24 -18.45
C THR A 6 22.50 15.10 -18.73
N ASP A 7 23.80 15.36 -18.67
CA ASP A 7 24.90 14.40 -18.75
C ASP A 7 24.87 13.33 -17.65
N VAL A 8 24.51 13.72 -16.42
CA VAL A 8 24.35 12.79 -15.30
C VAL A 8 23.16 11.87 -15.51
N LEU A 9 22.03 12.41 -15.99
CA LEU A 9 20.83 11.62 -16.30
C LEU A 9 21.05 10.69 -17.50
N GLU A 10 21.73 11.16 -18.55
CA GLU A 10 22.10 10.35 -19.71
C GLU A 10 23.07 9.22 -19.34
N GLY A 11 24.03 9.49 -18.45
CA GLY A 11 24.92 8.49 -17.89
C GLY A 11 24.17 7.41 -17.11
N TRP A 12 23.28 7.83 -16.21
CA TRP A 12 22.45 6.92 -15.43
C TRP A 12 21.51 6.08 -16.31
N LEU A 13 20.87 6.69 -17.31
CA LEU A 13 20.00 5.97 -18.26
C LEU A 13 20.78 4.88 -18.99
N ARG A 14 21.93 5.20 -19.58
CA ARG A 14 22.76 4.21 -20.30
C ARG A 14 23.17 3.02 -19.42
N GLU A 15 23.49 3.28 -18.15
CA GLU A 15 23.89 2.23 -17.18
C GLU A 15 22.73 1.34 -16.71
N ASN A 16 21.49 1.83 -16.78
CA ASN A 16 20.31 1.11 -16.26
C ASN A 16 19.40 0.57 -17.38
N GLU A 17 19.52 1.09 -18.61
CA GLU A 17 18.81 0.59 -19.80
C GLU A 17 19.26 -0.84 -20.17
N GLU A 18 20.53 -1.17 -20.00
CA GLU A 18 21.04 -2.54 -20.20
C GLU A 18 20.52 -3.54 -19.15
N LYS A 19 20.20 -3.06 -17.93
CA LYS A 19 19.60 -3.87 -16.86
C LYS A 19 18.13 -4.20 -17.11
N LEU A 20 17.46 -3.38 -17.92
CA LEU A 20 16.16 -3.71 -18.50
C LEU A 20 16.35 -4.74 -19.63
N GLY A 21 17.33 -4.55 -20.51
CA GLY A 21 17.54 -5.28 -21.77
C GLY A 21 17.92 -6.77 -21.71
N SER A 22 18.30 -7.33 -20.56
CA SER A 22 18.59 -8.77 -20.43
C SER A 22 17.39 -9.51 -19.84
N ASN A 23 16.51 -9.99 -20.75
CA ASN A 23 15.48 -11.01 -20.55
C ASN A 23 14.06 -10.69 -20.05
N GLU A 24 13.60 -9.44 -19.88
CA GLU A 24 12.18 -9.23 -19.46
C GLU A 24 11.54 -7.84 -19.76
N VAL A 25 12.03 -7.08 -20.74
CA VAL A 25 11.61 -5.67 -21.02
C VAL A 25 10.11 -5.47 -21.33
N ASN A 26 9.36 -6.53 -21.66
CA ASN A 26 7.92 -6.41 -21.93
C ASN A 26 7.01 -6.89 -20.78
N CYS A 27 7.56 -7.18 -19.60
CA CYS A 27 6.77 -7.82 -18.53
C CYS A 27 7.14 -7.39 -17.11
N VAL A 28 7.83 -6.26 -16.89
CA VAL A 28 7.88 -5.71 -15.53
C VAL A 28 6.55 -5.03 -15.26
N ASP A 29 5.69 -5.71 -14.52
CA ASP A 29 4.46 -5.10 -14.01
C ASP A 29 4.84 -3.89 -13.16
N VAL A 30 4.21 -2.75 -13.45
CA VAL A 30 4.45 -1.51 -12.69
C VAL A 30 4.08 -1.71 -11.22
N ASP A 31 3.13 -2.59 -10.93
CA ASP A 31 2.72 -2.95 -9.58
C ASP A 31 3.78 -3.78 -8.84
N GLU A 32 4.71 -4.43 -9.55
CA GLU A 32 5.81 -5.22 -8.98
C GLU A 32 7.13 -4.45 -8.88
N ALA A 33 7.19 -3.23 -9.44
CA ALA A 33 8.41 -2.42 -9.42
C ALA A 33 8.85 -2.02 -8.00
N PHE A 34 7.92 -1.96 -7.04
CA PHE A 34 8.18 -1.65 -5.64
C PHE A 34 7.46 -2.63 -4.73
N GLU A 35 8.22 -3.26 -3.83
CA GLU A 35 7.66 -4.15 -2.82
C GLU A 35 7.80 -3.58 -1.39
N PRO A 36 6.85 -3.91 -0.50
CA PRO A 36 6.97 -3.61 0.91
C PRO A 36 8.20 -4.27 1.54
N CYS A 37 8.86 -3.59 2.47
CA CYS A 37 10.12 -4.05 3.06
C CYS A 37 10.02 -5.33 3.91
N ASP A 38 8.82 -5.68 4.39
CA ASP A 38 8.53 -6.91 5.11
C ASP A 38 7.06 -7.34 4.97
N VAL A 39 6.77 -8.56 5.44
CA VAL A 39 5.42 -9.17 5.36
C VAL A 39 4.38 -8.34 6.12
N LEU A 40 4.75 -7.70 7.24
CA LEU A 40 3.83 -6.86 8.01
C LEU A 40 3.51 -5.56 7.28
N SER A 41 4.48 -4.95 6.61
CA SER A 41 4.28 -3.75 5.78
C SER A 41 3.41 -4.06 4.57
N LYS A 42 3.60 -5.23 3.95
CA LYS A 42 2.70 -5.73 2.90
C LYS A 42 1.28 -5.89 3.41
N GLN A 43 1.11 -6.56 4.55
CA GLN A 43 -0.21 -6.75 5.16
C GLN A 43 -0.88 -5.41 5.51
N MET A 44 -0.12 -4.42 6.00
CA MET A 44 -0.63 -3.08 6.29
C MET A 44 -1.11 -2.37 5.02
N MET A 45 -0.32 -2.44 3.95
CA MET A 45 -0.63 -1.85 2.65
C MET A 45 -1.92 -2.46 2.09
N ASP A 46 -1.99 -3.79 2.03
CA ASP A 46 -3.14 -4.53 1.49
C ASP A 46 -4.43 -4.25 2.28
N CYS A 47 -4.35 -4.22 3.62
CA CYS A 47 -5.51 -3.91 4.47
C CYS A 47 -5.98 -2.46 4.26
N THR A 48 -5.05 -1.52 4.11
CA THR A 48 -5.38 -0.10 3.92
C THR A 48 -5.99 0.12 2.54
N ALA A 49 -5.41 -0.47 1.49
CA ALA A 49 -5.94 -0.43 0.14
C ALA A 49 -7.36 -1.02 0.07
N SER A 50 -7.57 -2.16 0.72
CA SER A 50 -8.88 -2.82 0.76
C SER A 50 -9.93 -2.01 1.54
N ASP A 51 -9.56 -1.37 2.66
CA ASP A 51 -10.45 -0.49 3.42
C ASP A 51 -10.95 0.69 2.57
N LEU A 52 -10.03 1.33 1.83
CA LEU A 52 -10.34 2.45 0.94
C LEU A 52 -11.18 2.01 -0.27
N ALA A 53 -10.83 0.88 -0.89
CA ALA A 53 -11.60 0.32 -2.00
C ALA A 53 -13.06 0.00 -1.60
N VAL A 54 -13.29 -0.40 -0.35
CA VAL A 54 -14.64 -0.60 0.18
C VAL A 54 -15.41 0.72 0.30
N GLU A 55 -14.78 1.81 0.74
CA GLU A 55 -15.43 3.13 0.79
C GLU A 55 -15.85 3.59 -0.61
N ASP A 56 -14.99 3.40 -1.61
CA ASP A 56 -15.30 3.73 -3.02
C ASP A 56 -16.46 2.88 -3.55
N ALA A 57 -16.50 1.58 -3.23
CA ALA A 57 -17.58 0.69 -3.61
C ALA A 57 -18.92 1.08 -2.97
N ILE A 58 -18.91 1.43 -1.67
CA ILE A 58 -20.12 1.90 -0.97
C ILE A 58 -20.60 3.22 -1.56
N TYR A 59 -19.69 4.14 -1.89
CA TYR A 59 -20.03 5.39 -2.56
C TYR A 59 -20.71 5.16 -3.91
N ALA A 60 -20.18 4.26 -4.73
CA ALA A 60 -20.79 3.90 -6.02
C ALA A 60 -22.17 3.24 -5.85
N LEU A 61 -22.34 2.39 -4.83
CA LEU A 61 -23.62 1.76 -4.50
C LEU A 61 -24.67 2.79 -4.05
N ASP A 62 -24.28 3.80 -3.27
CA ASP A 62 -25.17 4.88 -2.85
C ASP A 62 -25.67 5.69 -4.06
N LYS A 63 -24.78 5.99 -5.02
CA LYS A 63 -25.17 6.62 -6.29
C LYS A 63 -26.12 5.76 -7.11
N ALA A 64 -25.82 4.47 -7.27
CA ALA A 64 -26.70 3.55 -8.00
C ALA A 64 -28.09 3.44 -7.34
N ALA A 65 -28.17 3.48 -6.01
CA ALA A 65 -29.45 3.47 -5.29
C ALA A 65 -30.22 4.78 -5.49
N GLN A 66 -29.55 5.94 -5.42
CA GLN A 66 -30.15 7.26 -5.65
C GLN A 66 -30.73 7.39 -7.07
N GLU A 67 -30.07 6.82 -8.06
CA GLU A 67 -30.51 6.80 -9.46
C GLU A 67 -31.58 5.73 -9.75
N GLY A 68 -31.90 4.88 -8.76
CA GLY A 68 -32.85 3.77 -8.91
C GLY A 68 -32.34 2.62 -9.77
N ALA A 69 -31.03 2.57 -10.06
CA ALA A 69 -30.40 1.50 -10.83
C ALA A 69 -30.35 0.17 -10.06
N ILE A 70 -30.40 0.23 -8.72
CA ILE A 70 -30.49 -0.95 -7.85
C ILE A 70 -31.67 -0.84 -6.86
N PRO A 71 -32.34 -1.97 -6.54
CA PRO A 71 -33.33 -2.01 -5.47
C PRO A 71 -32.73 -1.68 -4.09
N PHE A 72 -33.52 -1.05 -3.23
CA PHE A 72 -33.08 -0.63 -1.90
C PHE A 72 -32.66 -1.79 -0.98
N ASP A 73 -33.34 -2.93 -1.05
CA ASP A 73 -32.98 -4.13 -0.30
C ASP A 73 -31.64 -4.72 -0.74
N GLN A 74 -31.34 -4.65 -2.05
CA GLN A 74 -30.04 -5.06 -2.60
C GLN A 74 -28.92 -4.12 -2.14
N TYR A 75 -29.17 -2.81 -2.13
CA TYR A 75 -28.25 -1.81 -1.58
C TYR A 75 -27.91 -2.11 -0.12
N LEU A 76 -28.91 -2.25 0.75
CA LEU A 76 -28.71 -2.53 2.18
C LEU A 76 -27.93 -3.82 2.43
N ARG A 77 -28.21 -4.87 1.65
CA ARG A 77 -27.48 -6.15 1.74
C ARG A 77 -26.00 -5.96 1.40
N ASN A 78 -25.70 -5.30 0.29
CA ASN A 78 -24.33 -5.09 -0.18
C ASN A 78 -23.54 -4.19 0.78
N VAL A 79 -24.11 -3.08 1.22
CA VAL A 79 -23.47 -2.19 2.21
C VAL A 79 -23.14 -2.97 3.48
N ARG A 80 -24.08 -3.78 4.00
CA ARG A 80 -23.82 -4.58 5.21
C ARG A 80 -22.67 -5.58 5.03
N LEU A 81 -22.58 -6.24 3.87
CA LEU A 81 -21.52 -7.20 3.59
C LEU A 81 -20.16 -6.50 3.49
N LEU A 82 -20.10 -5.40 2.73
CA LEU A 82 -18.90 -4.60 2.56
C LEU A 82 -18.42 -3.98 3.88
N SER A 83 -19.31 -3.41 4.70
CA SER A 83 -18.94 -2.87 6.02
C SER A 83 -18.40 -3.95 6.97
N ARG A 84 -18.90 -5.20 6.88
CA ARG A 84 -18.35 -6.31 7.64
C ARG A 84 -16.94 -6.64 7.19
N GLU A 85 -16.69 -6.67 5.89
CA GLU A 85 -15.35 -6.90 5.34
C GLU A 85 -14.38 -5.78 5.75
N GLN A 86 -14.81 -4.53 5.60
CA GLN A 86 -14.08 -3.34 6.01
C GLN A 86 -13.64 -3.38 7.48
N PHE A 87 -14.53 -3.84 8.37
CA PHE A 87 -14.19 -4.02 9.78
C PHE A 87 -12.98 -4.95 9.97
N PHE A 88 -12.89 -6.04 9.22
CA PHE A 88 -11.76 -6.97 9.33
C PHE A 88 -10.46 -6.36 8.79
N HIS A 89 -10.52 -5.61 7.69
CA HIS A 89 -9.37 -4.86 7.17
C HIS A 89 -8.84 -3.85 8.20
N ARG A 90 -9.72 -3.04 8.78
CA ARG A 90 -9.38 -2.06 9.84
C ARG A 90 -8.84 -2.72 11.11
N ALA A 91 -9.49 -3.80 11.57
CA ALA A 91 -9.06 -4.52 12.76
C ALA A 91 -7.68 -5.17 12.56
N THR A 92 -7.42 -5.71 11.37
CA THR A 92 -6.13 -6.31 11.03
C THR A 92 -5.05 -5.23 10.95
N ALA A 93 -5.28 -4.13 10.25
CA ALA A 93 -4.36 -2.99 10.18
C ALA A 93 -4.03 -2.44 11.58
N SER A 94 -5.02 -2.33 12.47
CA SER A 94 -4.80 -1.90 13.86
C SER A 94 -3.84 -2.82 14.62
N LYS A 95 -4.01 -4.15 14.46
CA LYS A 95 -3.13 -5.15 15.08
C LYS A 95 -1.71 -5.10 14.51
N VAL A 96 -1.57 -5.02 13.18
CA VAL A 96 -0.26 -4.91 12.52
C VAL A 96 0.48 -3.67 13.02
N ARG A 97 -0.21 -2.53 13.13
CA ARG A 97 0.35 -1.27 13.62
C ARG A 97 0.87 -1.39 15.05
N ALA A 98 0.12 -2.06 15.92
CA ALA A 98 0.54 -2.30 17.30
C ALA A 98 1.82 -3.14 17.37
N VAL A 99 1.92 -4.20 16.56
CA VAL A 99 3.12 -5.05 16.48
C VAL A 99 4.33 -4.27 15.95
N GLN A 100 4.16 -3.51 14.87
CA GLN A 100 5.24 -2.68 14.31
C GLN A 100 5.74 -1.63 15.30
N MET A 101 4.83 -0.99 16.04
CA MET A 101 5.19 -0.02 17.08
C MET A 101 6.00 -0.66 18.22
N GLN A 102 5.60 -1.85 18.67
CA GLN A 102 6.36 -2.61 19.69
C GLN A 102 7.75 -2.98 19.19
N ALA A 103 7.88 -3.44 17.94
CA ALA A 103 9.17 -3.78 17.34
C ALA A 103 10.08 -2.55 17.22
N GLN A 104 9.53 -1.40 16.82
CA GLN A 104 10.28 -0.14 16.77
C GLN A 104 10.78 0.28 18.15
N VAL A 105 9.92 0.25 19.18
CA VAL A 105 10.31 0.57 20.56
C VAL A 105 11.41 -0.36 21.07
N ALA A 106 11.31 -1.67 20.81
CA ALA A 106 12.34 -2.64 21.18
C ALA A 106 13.68 -2.36 20.48
N SER A 107 13.64 -2.03 19.19
CA SER A 107 14.85 -1.63 18.43
C SER A 107 15.45 -0.31 18.95
N MET A 108 14.64 0.64 19.42
CA MET A 108 15.15 1.89 20.00
C MET A 108 15.82 1.63 21.36
N ALA A 109 15.21 0.80 22.19
CA ALA A 109 15.76 0.42 23.49
C ALA A 109 17.09 -0.35 23.37
N SER A 110 17.22 -1.25 22.39
CA SER A 110 18.48 -1.96 22.14
C SER A 110 19.60 -1.01 21.68
N ARG A 111 19.29 -0.01 20.84
CA ARG A 111 20.28 0.99 20.42
C ARG A 111 20.72 1.88 21.59
N ALA A 112 19.78 2.31 22.44
CA ALA A 112 20.10 3.13 23.61
C ALA A 112 20.97 2.37 24.63
N SER A 113 20.68 1.10 24.90
CA SER A 113 21.48 0.29 25.84
C SER A 113 22.92 0.07 25.37
N THR A 114 23.15 -0.13 24.07
CA THR A 114 24.51 -0.21 23.50
C THR A 114 25.29 1.11 23.64
N GLN A 115 24.60 2.25 23.60
CA GLN A 115 25.23 3.56 23.74
C GLN A 115 25.66 3.91 25.18
N TYR A 116 25.12 3.19 26.18
CA TYR A 116 25.46 3.36 27.60
C TYR A 116 26.28 2.20 28.19
N ALA A 117 26.67 1.22 27.38
CA ALA A 117 27.58 0.15 27.80
C ALA A 117 29.03 0.63 27.73
N PHE A 118 29.54 1.14 28.87
CA PHE A 118 30.97 1.35 29.14
C PHE A 118 31.48 0.29 30.13
#